data_AF-A0A2J8VTB1-F1
#
_entry.id   AF-A0A2J8VTB1-F1
#
_cell.length_a   1.000
_cell.length_b   1.000
_cell.length_c   1.000
_cell.angle_alpha   90.00
_cell.angle_beta   90.00
_cell.angle_gamma   90.00
#
_symmetry.space_group_name_H-M   'P 1'
#
loop_
_entity.id
_entity.type
_entity.pdbx_description
1 polymer ?
#
loop_
_entity_poly.entity_id
_entity_poly.type
_entity_poly.pdbx_seq_one_letter_code
_entity_poly.pdbx_strand_id
1 'polypeptide(L)'
;YFPEMQILAVSGNYCTDKKPAAINWIEGRGKSVVCEAVIPAKVVREMLGVQGACKDNPGENARQLARIVCGTVMAGELSLMAALAAGHLVKSHMIHNRSKINLQDLQGACTKKTA
;
A
#
# COMPACT_ATOMS: atom_id res chain seq x y z
N TYR A 1 -24.82 34.91 12.11
CA TYR A 1 -23.80 34.99 13.16
C TYR A 1 -24.50 34.71 14.48
N PHE A 2 -23.99 33.76 15.28
CA PHE A 2 -24.66 33.26 16.49
C PHE A 2 -23.74 33.46 17.70
N PRO A 3 -23.95 34.53 18.50
CA PRO A 3 -23.05 34.87 19.61
C PRO A 3 -23.11 33.87 20.78
N GLU A 4 -24.21 33.13 20.93
CA GLU A 4 -24.38 32.11 21.98
C GLU A 4 -23.80 30.73 21.60
N MET A 5 -23.32 30.56 20.35
CA MET A 5 -22.77 29.29 19.90
C MET A 5 -21.40 29.02 20.54
N GLN A 6 -21.28 27.91 21.28
CA GLN A 6 -20.02 27.46 21.85
C GLN A 6 -19.31 26.46 20.92
N ILE A 7 -18.10 26.80 20.48
CA ILE A 7 -17.24 25.89 19.70
C ILE A 7 -16.49 24.99 20.68
N LEU A 8 -16.97 23.75 20.81
CA LEU A 8 -16.41 22.78 21.77
C LEU A 8 -15.05 22.21 21.31
N ALA A 9 -14.90 21.92 20.02
CA ALA A 9 -13.66 21.40 19.44
C ALA A 9 -13.54 21.79 17.96
N VAL A 10 -12.32 22.06 17.51
CA VAL A 10 -12.03 22.32 16.07
C VAL A 10 -12.28 21.08 15.21
N SER A 11 -12.12 19.87 15.77
CA SER A 11 -12.41 18.60 15.11
C SER A 11 -13.31 17.73 15.96
N GLY A 12 -14.60 17.67 15.59
CA GLY A 12 -15.61 16.84 16.25
C GLY A 12 -15.67 15.40 15.75
N ASN A 13 -14.57 14.85 15.21
CA ASN A 13 -14.51 13.55 14.50
C ASN A 13 -15.40 13.44 13.24
N TYR A 14 -16.12 14.47 12.83
CA TYR A 14 -17.00 14.43 11.66
C TYR A 14 -16.24 14.31 10.33
N CYS A 15 -15.11 15.01 10.17
CA CYS A 15 -14.17 14.80 9.05
C CYS A 15 -13.43 13.45 9.10
N THR A 16 -13.54 12.76 10.25
CA THR A 16 -12.83 11.53 10.65
C THR A 16 -11.40 11.40 10.10
N ASP A 17 -10.43 12.02 10.78
CA ASP A 17 -9.00 11.79 10.48
C ASP A 17 -8.47 10.55 11.18
N LYS A 18 -7.73 9.70 10.43
CA LYS A 18 -7.02 8.50 10.94
C LYS A 18 -7.90 7.48 11.70
N LYS A 19 -9.22 7.52 11.52
CA LYS A 19 -10.17 6.53 12.06
C LYS A 19 -11.08 6.04 10.92
N PRO A 20 -11.55 4.78 10.97
CA PRO A 20 -12.50 4.30 9.98
C PRO A 20 -13.86 4.99 10.15
N ALA A 21 -14.46 5.48 9.07
CA ALA A 21 -15.82 6.01 9.08
C ALA A 21 -16.49 5.87 7.70
N ALA A 22 -17.80 5.57 7.72
CA ALA A 22 -18.62 5.45 6.52
C ALA A 22 -18.68 6.75 5.71
N ILE A 23 -18.65 7.92 6.38
CA ILE A 23 -18.66 9.23 5.70
C ILE A 23 -17.45 9.40 4.76
N ASN A 24 -16.26 8.94 5.17
CA ASN A 24 -15.05 8.97 4.34
C ASN A 24 -15.14 8.06 3.11
N TRP A 25 -15.93 6.99 3.20
CA TRP A 25 -16.14 6.04 2.10
C TRP A 25 -17.16 6.55 1.10
N ILE A 26 -18.26 7.14 1.59
CA ILE A 26 -19.39 7.60 0.77
C ILE A 26 -19.08 8.95 0.12
N GLU A 27 -18.61 9.91 0.90
CA GLU A 27 -18.36 11.28 0.42
C GLU A 27 -16.93 11.49 -0.06
N GLY A 28 -16.05 10.51 0.20
CA GLY A 28 -14.62 10.61 -0.09
C GLY A 28 -13.88 11.49 0.93
N ARG A 29 -12.58 11.25 1.06
CA ARG A 29 -11.71 12.06 1.92
C ARG A 29 -10.34 12.24 1.25
N GLY A 30 -9.97 13.48 0.98
CA GLY A 30 -8.74 13.79 0.26
C GLY A 30 -8.89 13.57 -1.24
N LYS A 31 -8.26 12.55 -1.80
CA LYS A 31 -8.28 12.28 -3.25
C LYS A 31 -9.01 10.97 -3.52
N SER A 32 -10.20 11.07 -4.13
CA SER A 32 -10.93 9.91 -4.65
C SER A 32 -10.35 9.54 -6.02
N VAL A 33 -9.90 8.29 -6.18
CA VAL A 33 -9.25 7.80 -7.40
C VAL A 33 -9.94 6.52 -7.85
N VAL A 34 -10.24 6.45 -9.14
CA VAL A 34 -10.67 5.23 -9.84
C VAL A 34 -9.59 4.94 -10.89
N CYS A 35 -9.21 3.67 -11.04
CA CYS A 35 -8.18 3.25 -11.99
C CYS A 35 -8.58 1.95 -12.67
N GLU A 36 -8.12 1.80 -13.92
CA GLU A 36 -8.03 0.56 -14.70
C GLU A 36 -6.70 0.62 -15.50
N ALA A 37 -5.99 -0.51 -15.71
CA ALA A 37 -4.70 -0.46 -16.42
C ALA A 37 -4.19 -1.78 -17.03
N VAL A 38 -3.44 -1.65 -18.14
CA VAL A 38 -2.45 -2.62 -18.67
C VAL A 38 -1.18 -1.84 -19.06
N ILE A 39 0.02 -2.18 -18.52
CA ILE A 39 1.24 -1.35 -18.63
C ILE A 39 2.49 -2.15 -19.09
N PRO A 40 3.21 -1.71 -20.15
CA PRO A 40 4.52 -2.24 -20.58
C PRO A 40 5.76 -1.57 -19.94
N ALA A 41 6.91 -2.29 -19.93
CA ALA A 41 8.09 -2.02 -19.09
C ALA A 41 8.88 -0.71 -19.34
N LYS A 42 8.84 -0.11 -20.53
CA LYS A 42 9.51 1.18 -20.79
C LYS A 42 8.89 2.33 -19.99
N VAL A 43 7.57 2.25 -19.76
CA VAL A 43 6.74 3.30 -19.15
C VAL A 43 7.05 3.47 -17.66
N VAL A 44 7.41 2.41 -16.94
CA VAL A 44 7.73 2.47 -15.51
C VAL A 44 9.11 3.10 -15.26
N ARG A 45 10.06 2.90 -16.17
CA ARG A 45 11.48 3.25 -15.98
C ARG A 45 11.81 4.72 -16.30
N GLU A 46 10.97 5.40 -17.08
CA GLU A 46 11.16 6.81 -17.48
C GLU A 46 10.19 7.80 -16.75
N MET A 47 9.03 7.36 -16.23
CA MET A 47 7.88 8.26 -15.99
C MET A 47 7.54 8.63 -14.53
N LEU A 48 8.01 7.91 -13.51
CA LEU A 48 7.55 8.12 -12.12
C LEU A 48 8.33 9.24 -11.38
N GLY A 49 8.84 10.24 -12.10
CA GLY A 49 9.66 11.38 -11.63
C GLY A 49 8.99 12.34 -10.65
N VAL A 50 8.38 11.81 -9.60
CA VAL A 50 7.49 12.53 -8.68
C VAL A 50 8.24 12.82 -7.38
N GLN A 51 9.04 13.90 -7.36
CA GLN A 51 9.71 14.39 -6.15
C GLN A 51 9.29 15.82 -5.82
N GLY A 52 8.97 16.07 -4.55
CA GLY A 52 8.70 17.41 -4.02
C GLY A 52 7.41 18.06 -4.53
N ALA A 53 7.23 19.33 -4.15
CA ALA A 53 6.15 20.16 -4.69
C ALA A 53 6.50 20.57 -6.13
N CYS A 54 5.57 20.36 -7.05
CA CYS A 54 5.67 20.91 -8.40
C CYS A 54 5.53 22.44 -8.31
N LYS A 55 6.58 23.18 -8.73
CA LYS A 55 6.61 24.65 -8.65
C LYS A 55 5.64 25.30 -9.64
N ASP A 56 5.47 24.69 -10.80
CA ASP A 56 4.68 25.27 -11.90
C ASP A 56 3.18 24.94 -11.78
N ASN A 57 2.84 23.78 -11.21
CA ASN A 57 1.45 23.36 -11.00
C ASN A 57 1.26 22.69 -9.63
N PRO A 58 0.86 23.46 -8.59
CA PRO A 58 0.66 22.94 -7.25
C PRO A 58 -0.27 21.72 -7.22
N GLY A 59 0.22 20.61 -6.66
CA GLY A 59 -0.55 19.37 -6.47
C GLY A 59 -0.45 18.34 -7.59
N GLU A 60 0.23 18.62 -8.71
CA GLU A 60 0.34 17.65 -9.82
C GLU A 60 1.12 16.39 -9.43
N ASN A 61 2.24 16.57 -8.72
CA ASN A 61 3.01 15.44 -8.18
C ASN A 61 2.16 14.58 -7.23
N ALA A 62 1.30 15.19 -6.42
CA ALA A 62 0.39 14.44 -5.55
C ALA A 62 -0.66 13.64 -6.36
N ARG A 63 -1.15 14.18 -7.49
CA ARG A 63 -2.06 13.44 -8.40
C ARG A 63 -1.37 12.27 -9.09
N GLN A 64 -0.16 12.49 -9.59
CA GLN A 64 0.68 11.45 -10.18
C GLN A 64 0.92 10.32 -9.16
N LEU A 65 1.37 10.65 -7.95
CA LEU A 65 1.57 9.68 -6.88
C LEU A 65 0.28 8.90 -6.57
N ALA A 66 -0.87 9.58 -6.49
CA ALA A 66 -2.15 8.93 -6.22
C ALA A 66 -2.53 7.91 -7.32
N ARG A 67 -2.27 8.20 -8.60
CA ARG A 67 -2.48 7.25 -9.70
C ARG A 67 -1.56 6.04 -9.61
N ILE A 68 -0.28 6.27 -9.27
CA ILE A 68 0.72 5.21 -9.10
C ILE A 68 0.32 4.28 -7.96
N VAL A 69 -0.07 4.84 -6.82
CA VAL A 69 -0.55 4.09 -5.67
C VAL A 69 -1.78 3.27 -6.06
N CYS A 70 -2.77 3.86 -6.73
CA CYS A 70 -3.97 3.16 -7.17
C CYS A 70 -3.67 2.00 -8.13
N GLY A 71 -2.81 2.23 -9.14
CA GLY A 71 -2.39 1.18 -10.07
C GLY A 71 -1.60 0.06 -9.39
N THR A 72 -0.77 0.40 -8.40
CA THR A 72 0.00 -0.59 -7.62
C THR A 72 -0.92 -1.45 -6.75
N VAL A 73 -1.91 -0.84 -6.09
CA VAL A 73 -2.93 -1.56 -5.32
C VAL A 73 -3.69 -2.52 -6.23
N MET A 74 -4.17 -2.05 -7.38
CA MET A 74 -4.88 -2.92 -8.33
C MET A 74 -4.03 -4.10 -8.82
N ALA A 75 -2.77 -3.87 -9.16
CA ALA A 75 -1.86 -4.95 -9.54
C ALA A 75 -1.67 -5.97 -8.39
N GLY A 76 -1.61 -5.49 -7.15
CA GLY A 76 -1.57 -6.32 -5.94
C GLY A 76 -2.84 -7.15 -5.74
N GLU A 77 -4.01 -6.54 -5.85
CA GLU A 77 -5.32 -7.20 -5.69
C GLU A 77 -5.54 -8.28 -6.77
N LEU A 78 -5.24 -7.97 -8.04
CA LEU A 78 -5.33 -8.93 -9.13
C LEU A 78 -4.40 -10.14 -8.90
N SER A 79 -3.18 -9.90 -8.46
CA SER A 79 -2.21 -10.96 -8.14
C SER A 79 -2.69 -11.83 -6.96
N LEU A 80 -3.21 -11.22 -5.90
CA LEU A 80 -3.75 -11.91 -4.74
C LEU A 80 -4.97 -12.78 -5.10
N MET A 81 -5.92 -12.21 -5.83
CA MET A 81 -7.11 -12.91 -6.31
C MET A 81 -6.76 -14.10 -7.21
N ALA A 82 -5.81 -13.93 -8.12
CA ALA A 82 -5.33 -15.03 -8.97
C ALA A 82 -4.66 -16.14 -8.15
N ALA A 83 -3.85 -15.79 -7.14
CA ALA A 83 -3.21 -16.77 -6.26
C ALA A 83 -4.22 -17.54 -5.40
N LEU A 84 -5.29 -16.89 -4.94
CA LEU A 84 -6.40 -17.54 -4.22
C LEU A 84 -7.18 -18.49 -5.13
N ALA A 85 -7.56 -18.03 -6.33
CA ALA A 85 -8.31 -18.83 -7.28
C ALA A 85 -7.55 -20.09 -7.74
N ALA A 86 -6.23 -19.99 -7.90
CA ALA A 86 -5.38 -21.13 -8.27
C ALA A 86 -4.93 -21.99 -7.07
N GLY A 87 -5.27 -21.62 -5.83
CA GLY A 87 -4.81 -22.32 -4.62
C GLY A 87 -3.30 -22.17 -4.34
N HIS A 88 -2.65 -21.17 -4.93
CA HIS A 88 -1.20 -20.97 -4.86
C HIS A 88 -0.74 -20.08 -3.69
N LEU A 89 -1.66 -19.48 -2.93
CA LEU A 89 -1.34 -18.50 -1.89
C LEU A 89 -0.44 -19.05 -0.76
N VAL A 90 -0.76 -20.22 -0.20
CA VAL A 90 0.04 -20.82 0.87
C VAL A 90 1.42 -21.23 0.36
N LYS A 91 1.48 -21.76 -0.86
CA LYS A 91 2.71 -22.17 -1.51
C LYS A 91 3.64 -20.98 -1.77
N SER A 92 3.12 -19.87 -2.29
CA SER A 92 3.92 -18.65 -2.51
C SER A 92 4.42 -18.03 -1.20
N HIS A 93 3.59 -18.03 -0.14
CA HIS A 93 4.02 -17.61 1.20
C HIS A 93 5.16 -18.45 1.77
N MET A 94 5.09 -19.78 1.65
CA MET A 94 6.13 -20.69 2.13
C MET A 94 7.46 -20.52 1.37
N ILE A 95 7.41 -20.08 0.12
CA ILE A 95 8.58 -19.90 -0.73
C ILE A 95 9.22 -18.51 -0.55
N HIS A 96 8.42 -17.45 -0.50
CA HIS A 96 8.91 -16.06 -0.58
C HIS A 96 8.76 -15.26 0.72
N ASN A 97 7.84 -15.64 1.61
CA ASN A 97 7.52 -14.90 2.84
C ASN A 97 7.91 -15.67 4.12
N ARG A 98 8.62 -16.79 3.99
CA ARG A 98 9.19 -17.53 5.12
C ARG A 98 10.70 -17.59 4.96
N SER A 99 11.45 -17.25 6.01
CA SER A 99 12.91 -17.36 5.99
C SER A 99 13.32 -18.82 5.82
N LYS A 100 14.20 -19.09 4.85
CA LYS A 100 14.95 -20.34 4.81
C LYS A 100 16.09 -20.18 5.79
N ILE A 101 15.86 -20.49 7.07
CA ILE A 101 16.99 -20.69 7.99
C ILE A 101 17.82 -21.82 7.36
N ASN A 102 19.08 -21.52 7.02
CA ASN A 102 20.00 -22.51 6.47
C ASN A 102 20.23 -23.59 7.52
N LEU A 103 19.56 -24.74 7.35
CA LEU A 103 19.86 -25.98 8.08
C LEU A 103 21.29 -26.50 7.83
N GLN A 104 22.05 -25.85 6.96
CA GLN A 104 23.46 -26.15 6.69
C GLN A 104 24.40 -25.75 7.84
N ASP A 105 24.01 -24.82 8.72
CA ASP A 105 24.85 -24.41 9.87
C ASP A 105 24.69 -25.32 11.10
N LEU A 106 23.74 -26.29 11.10
CA LEU A 106 23.53 -27.24 12.20
C LEU A 106 24.29 -28.57 12.05
N GLN A 107 24.89 -28.86 10.90
CA GLN A 107 25.65 -30.10 10.66
C GLN A 107 27.10 -30.06 11.16
N GLY A 108 27.59 -28.92 11.68
CA GLY A 108 28.98 -28.76 12.14
C GLY A 108 29.24 -29.05 13.63
N ALA A 109 28.21 -29.23 14.47
CA ALA A 109 28.38 -29.27 15.93
C ALA A 109 28.32 -30.67 16.58
N CYS A 110 28.01 -31.73 15.82
CA CYS A 110 27.76 -33.07 16.39
C CYS A 110 28.73 -34.16 15.89
N THR A 111 30.04 -33.91 15.88
CA THR A 111 31.06 -34.96 15.66
C THR A 111 32.30 -34.80 16.56
N LYS A 112 32.13 -34.38 17.82
CA LYS A 112 33.17 -34.54 18.85
C LYS A 112 32.61 -35.07 20.16
N LYS A 113 32.46 -36.40 20.25
CA LYS A 113 32.75 -37.24 21.44
C LYS A 113 32.47 -38.72 21.12
N THR A 114 33.19 -39.59 21.84
CA THR A 114 33.29 -41.07 21.78
C THR A 114 34.01 -41.61 20.53
N ALA A 115 35.17 -42.29 20.59
CA ALA A 115 35.89 -42.95 21.67
C ALA A 115 37.40 -42.64 21.62
#